data_AF-A0A4Q5AMH2-F1
#
_entry.id   AF-A0A4Q5AMH2-F1
#
_cell.length_a   1.000
_cell.length_b   1.000
_cell.length_c   1.000
_cell.angle_alpha   90.00
_cell.angle_beta   90.00
_cell.angle_gamma   90.00
#
_symmetry.space_group_name_H-M   'P 1'
#
loop_
_entity.id
_entity.type
_entity.pdbx_description
1 polymer ?
#
loop_
_entity_poly.entity_id
_entity_poly.type
_entity_poly.pdbx_seq_one_letter_code
_entity_poly.pdbx_strand_id
1 'polypeptide(L)'
;MRLPETIPAGARIVVRTYAGLDPHTGRQQYRDVVGHVRSWDGTTLEMTRDAAANGSRPAQDVSIDATSIAILKPVPERPRRR
;
A
#
# COMPACT_ATOMS: atom_id res chain seq x y z
N MET A 1 14.07 5.26 4.27
CA MET A 1 13.22 6.05 3.35
C MET A 1 12.55 7.15 4.16
N ARG A 2 12.39 8.37 3.62
CA ARG A 2 11.56 9.39 4.27
C ARG A 2 10.14 9.30 3.72
N LEU A 3 9.18 8.99 4.59
CA LEU A 3 7.76 8.99 4.25
C LEU A 3 7.20 10.42 4.28
N PRO A 4 6.13 10.71 3.52
CA PRO A 4 5.48 12.01 3.56
C PRO A 4 4.85 12.27 4.94
N GLU A 5 4.81 13.53 5.35
CA GLU A 5 4.17 13.93 6.61
C GLU A 5 2.65 13.77 6.54
N THR A 6 2.07 13.95 5.35
CA THR A 6 0.63 13.80 5.11
C THR A 6 0.37 12.97 3.86
N ILE A 7 -0.65 12.11 3.92
CA ILE A 7 -1.20 11.42 2.75
C ILE A 7 -2.70 11.70 2.73
N PRO A 8 -3.26 12.26 1.64
CA PRO A 8 -4.68 12.55 1.58
C PRO A 8 -5.53 11.29 1.71
N ALA A 9 -6.57 11.35 2.56
CA ALA A 9 -7.61 10.33 2.57
C ALA A 9 -8.28 10.24 1.18
N GLY A 10 -8.58 9.02 0.74
CA GLY A 10 -9.08 8.72 -0.59
C GLY A 10 -8.01 8.64 -1.67
N ALA A 11 -6.76 9.04 -1.43
CA ALA A 11 -5.71 8.87 -2.42
C ALA A 11 -5.48 7.38 -2.70
N ARG A 12 -5.47 7.00 -3.98
CA ARG A 12 -5.10 5.64 -4.38
C ARG A 12 -3.59 5.51 -4.47
N ILE A 13 -3.02 4.52 -3.78
CA ILE A 13 -1.57 4.31 -3.69
C ILE A 13 -1.20 2.84 -3.83
N VAL A 14 0.05 2.60 -4.26
CA VAL A 14 0.73 1.31 -4.07
C VAL A 14 1.70 1.45 -2.91
N VAL A 15 1.62 0.51 -1.97
CA VAL A 15 2.55 0.35 -0.85
C VAL A 15 3.24 -0.99 -0.99
N ARG A 16 4.57 -0.98 -1.02
CA ARG A 16 5.39 -2.18 -0.90
C ARG A 16 5.88 -2.30 0.52
N THR A 17 5.67 -3.45 1.15
CA THR A 17 6.20 -3.76 2.48
C THR A 17 7.26 -4.85 2.43
N TYR A 18 8.18 -4.84 3.39
CA TYR A 18 9.10 -5.95 3.63
C TYR A 18 8.32 -7.18 4.13
N ALA A 19 8.57 -8.35 3.53
CA ALA A 19 7.87 -9.60 3.85
C ALA A 19 8.82 -10.70 4.36
N GLY A 20 9.95 -10.31 4.95
CA GLY A 20 10.98 -11.23 5.44
C GLY A 20 11.92 -11.75 4.34
N LEU A 21 12.82 -12.65 4.73
CA LEU A 21 13.77 -13.29 3.81
C LEU A 21 13.21 -14.64 3.34
N ASP A 22 13.45 -14.97 2.08
CA ASP A 22 13.23 -16.31 1.56
C ASP A 22 14.23 -17.28 2.25
N PRO A 23 13.78 -18.37 2.89
CA PRO A 23 14.63 -19.23 3.69
C PRO A 23 15.60 -20.08 2.86
N HIS A 24 15.32 -20.28 1.57
CA HIS A 24 16.16 -21.10 0.69
C HIS A 24 17.23 -20.27 -0.02
N THR A 25 16.90 -19.04 -0.39
CA THR A 25 17.75 -18.16 -1.20
C THR A 25 18.34 -16.99 -0.41
N GLY A 26 17.85 -16.73 0.81
CA GLY A 26 18.23 -15.57 1.64
C GLY A 26 17.79 -14.22 1.08
N ARG A 27 17.00 -14.19 0.00
CA ARG A 27 16.61 -12.96 -0.68
C ARG A 27 15.49 -12.26 0.05
N GLN A 28 15.55 -10.92 0.11
CA GLN A 28 14.47 -10.11 0.66
C GLN A 28 13.20 -10.25 -0.18
N GLN A 29 12.11 -10.64 0.48
CA GLN A 29 10.78 -10.73 -0.09
C GLN A 29 9.99 -9.46 0.22
N TYR A 30 9.01 -9.18 -0.64
CA TYR A 30 8.16 -8.00 -0.53
C TYR A 30 6.69 -8.37 -0.76
N ARG A 31 5.80 -7.54 -0.23
CA ARG A 31 4.36 -7.63 -0.50
C ARG A 31 3.84 -6.28 -0.95
N ASP A 32 3.06 -6.30 -2.02
CA ASP A 32 2.42 -5.10 -2.55
C ASP A 32 0.95 -5.04 -2.15
N VAL A 33 0.52 -3.86 -1.74
CA VAL A 33 -0.87 -3.51 -1.44
C VAL A 33 -1.22 -2.31 -2.29
N VAL A 34 -2.34 -2.40 -3.01
CA VAL A 34 -2.92 -1.30 -3.78
C VAL A 34 -4.30 -1.01 -3.22
N GLY A 35 -4.60 0.26 -3.00
CA GLY A 35 -5.89 0.67 -2.47
C GLY A 35 -5.95 2.14 -2.11
N HIS A 36 -7.00 2.50 -1.36
CA HIS A 36 -7.33 3.88 -1.03
C HIS A 36 -7.01 4.16 0.43
N VAL A 37 -6.29 5.26 0.67
CA VAL A 37 -5.90 5.71 2.01
C VAL A 37 -7.15 6.09 2.81
N ARG A 38 -7.22 5.64 4.06
CA ARG A 38 -8.24 6.09 5.03
C ARG A 38 -7.65 7.12 5.98
N SER A 39 -6.48 6.85 6.53
CA SER A 39 -5.74 7.77 7.38
C SER A 39 -4.25 7.49 7.39
N TRP A 40 -3.46 8.52 7.68
CA TRP A 40 -2.02 8.45 7.86
C TRP A 40 -1.63 9.39 9.00
N ASP A 41 -0.99 8.86 10.03
CA ASP A 41 -0.58 9.63 11.23
C ASP A 41 0.95 9.80 11.34
N GLY A 42 1.71 9.36 10.33
CA GLY A 42 3.19 9.36 10.37
C GLY A 42 3.81 8.03 10.79
N THR A 43 3.04 7.15 11.42
CA THR A 43 3.48 5.85 11.96
C THR A 43 2.67 4.69 11.40
N THR A 44 1.36 4.88 11.21
CA THR A 44 0.44 3.86 10.75
C THR A 44 -0.34 4.39 9.55
N LEU A 45 -0.32 3.60 8.48
CA LEU A 45 -1.14 3.80 7.31
C LEU A 45 -2.35 2.88 7.35
N GLU A 46 -3.52 3.48 7.50
CA GLU A 46 -4.80 2.79 7.34
C GLU A 46 -5.27 2.95 5.90
N MET A 47 -5.62 1.85 5.25
CA MET A 47 -6.15 1.90 3.89
C MET A 47 -7.13 0.76 3.62
N THR A 48 -8.03 0.97 2.67
CA THR A 48 -8.85 -0.11 2.11
C THR A 48 -8.17 -0.62 0.86
N ARG A 49 -7.62 -1.85 0.92
CA ARG A 49 -7.04 -2.56 -0.21
C ARG A 49 -8.13 -2.86 -1.24
N ASP A 50 -7.82 -2.61 -2.51
CA ASP A 50 -8.71 -2.92 -3.63
C ASP A 50 -8.99 -4.42 -3.73
N ALA A 51 -10.18 -4.76 -4.23
CA ALA A 51 -10.48 -6.12 -4.64
C ALA A 51 -9.60 -6.52 -5.83
N ALA A 52 -9.26 -7.81 -5.93
CA ALA A 52 -8.59 -8.32 -7.11
C ALA A 52 -9.53 -8.22 -8.32
N ALA A 53 -9.00 -7.78 -9.47
CA ALA A 53 -9.80 -7.58 -10.68
C ALA A 53 -10.52 -8.86 -11.16
N ASN A 54 -9.98 -10.04 -10.85
CA ASN A 54 -10.56 -11.34 -11.18
C ASN A 54 -11.51 -11.89 -10.10
N GLY A 55 -11.85 -11.11 -9.07
CA GLY A 55 -12.73 -11.52 -7.99
C GLY A 55 -12.13 -12.51 -6.97
N SER A 56 -10.87 -12.95 -7.15
CA SER A 56 -10.24 -13.95 -6.27
C SER A 56 -9.99 -13.45 -4.84
N ARG A 57 -10.06 -12.14 -4.62
CA ARG A 57 -9.81 -11.51 -3.33
C ARG A 57 -10.72 -10.29 -3.15
N PRO A 58 -11.52 -10.21 -2.08
CA PRO A 58 -12.34 -9.04 -1.81
C PRO A 58 -11.49 -7.83 -1.41
N ALA A 59 -12.12 -6.65 -1.42
CA ALA A 59 -11.57 -5.46 -0.78
C ALA A 59 -11.43 -5.71 0.73
N GLN A 60 -10.45 -5.08 1.36
CA GLN A 60 -10.15 -5.34 2.76
C GLN A 60 -9.46 -4.15 3.41
N ASP A 61 -9.87 -3.83 4.62
CA ASP A 61 -9.19 -2.87 5.47
C ASP A 61 -7.87 -3.43 5.99
N VAL A 62 -6.80 -2.66 5.83
CA VAL A 62 -5.46 -3.05 6.24
C VAL A 62 -4.78 -1.88 6.96
N SER A 63 -3.99 -2.24 7.96
CA SER A 63 -3.13 -1.34 8.72
C SER A 63 -1.68 -1.71 8.43
N ILE A 64 -0.87 -0.71 8.07
CA ILE A 64 0.53 -0.90 7.66
C ILE A 64 1.41 0.03 8.50
N ASP A 65 2.35 -0.57 9.24
CA ASP A 65 3.35 0.17 9.99
C ASP A 65 4.38 0.83 9.06
N ALA A 66 4.70 2.10 9.33
CA ALA A 66 5.64 2.92 8.57
C ALA A 66 7.01 2.27 8.40
N THR A 67 7.51 1.58 9.42
CA THR A 67 8.81 0.91 9.41
C THR A 67 8.85 -0.28 8.46
N SER A 68 7.68 -0.86 8.16
CA SER A 68 7.56 -1.95 7.19
C SER A 68 7.53 -1.48 5.74
N ILE A 69 7.33 -0.18 5.48
CA ILE A 69 7.17 0.37 4.13
C ILE A 69 8.54 0.50 3.44
N ALA A 70 8.71 -0.25 2.35
CA ALA A 70 9.87 -0.17 1.48
C ALA A 70 9.66 0.87 0.36
N ILE A 71 8.45 0.95 -0.20
CA ILE A 71 8.11 1.87 -1.29
C ILE A 71 6.68 2.36 -1.11
N LEU A 72 6.47 3.65 -1.39
CA LEU A 72 5.16 4.27 -1.49
C LEU A 72 5.07 5.06 -2.79
N LYS A 73 4.03 4.81 -3.60
CA LYS A 73 3.81 5.51 -4.88
C LYS A 73 2.33 5.87 -5.06
N PRO A 74 2.01 7.10 -5.49
CA PRO A 74 0.65 7.42 -5.88
C PRO A 74 0.26 6.64 -7.14
N VAL A 75 -1.00 6.22 -7.20
CA VAL A 75 -1.62 5.64 -8.39
C VAL A 75 -2.59 6.69 -8.93
N PRO A 76 -2.25 7.39 -10.03
CA PRO A 76 -3.14 8.37 -10.62
C PRO A 76 -4.47 7.73 -11.00
N GLU A 77 -5.57 8.37 -10.63
CA GLU A 77 -6.87 8.00 -11.19
C GLU A 77 -6.92 8.35 -12.67
N ARG A 78 -7.68 7.55 -13.44
CA ARG A 78 -7.86 7.82 -14.86
C ARG A 78 -8.57 9.17 -14.99
N PRO A 79 -8.03 10.14 -15.77
CA PRO A 79 -8.73 11.38 -16.01
C PRO A 79 -10.13 11.10 -16.57
N ARG A 80 -11.16 11.65 -15.95
CA ARG A 80 -12.51 11.63 -16.54
C ARG A 80 -12.43 12.36 -17.88
N ARG A 81 -12.82 11.67 -18.96
CA ARG A 81 -13.10 12.34 -20.24
C ARG A 81 -14.21 13.35 -19.97
N ARG A 82 -13.92 14.64 -20.15
CA ARG A 82 -14.95 15.70 -20.17
C ARG A 82 -15.78 15.56 -21.44
#